data_AF-A0A3M0KXE1-F1
#
_entry.id   AF-A0A3M0KXE1-F1
#
_cell.length_a   1.000
_cell.length_b   1.000
_cell.length_c   1.000
_cell.angle_alpha   90.00
_cell.angle_beta   90.00
_cell.angle_gamma   90.00
#
_symmetry.space_group_name_H-M   'P 1'
#
loop_
_entity.id
_entity.type
_entity.pdbx_description
1 polymer ?
#
loop_
_entity_poly.entity_id
_entity_poly.type
_entity_poly.pdbx_seq_one_letter_code
_entity_poly.pdbx_strand_id
1 'polypeptide(L)'
;MAASRLVLSLLVAALLLHVATTLKVGAFNIKAFGDTKMSNQTVANIIVSILSEYDIILVQEVRDADLSAVNNLMDQLNSAGGHPYSFLASIPLGRTSYKEQYLFIYRSDMVSVLGSYYYDDGCEACGTDTFSREPFIVKFSSPTTQVQEFVLVPLHSEPSHAAQEIDALYDVYNDVINKWGTNDIILLGDFNADCSYVTSSQWPSIRLRSLSACEWLIPDSADTTVADTTDCAYDRIVACGTALRRDVEPGSATVNNFEKKFHLQIKDDFGRTYMFFPLPQIQNSVPSSSPISASLRPTISPGRMGTVTLGLSLLAVALLCPATATLRIGAFNIQAFGDTKMSNKEVAEIIINVLLRYDVVLVQEVRDSDLSAVTELMEQLNSASTSSYDYEISGPLGRENYKEMYLFIYRTDVVSVVDTYQYEDPQDVFSREPFILRVSVPSTKVKEFVLVPLHSAPHDAVAEIDALYDVYLAIINKWGTDNMMFLGDFNADCSYVQPSDWSSIRLRTSDVFKWLIPDSADTTVGKSDCAYDRIVVCGNKLRRSIVSNSAGIYNFQRAFQLDQEEALAVSDHYPVEVKLAA
;
A
#
# COMPACT_ATOMS: atom_id res chain seq x y z
N MET A 1 32.73 -17.25 35.47
CA MET A 1 31.45 -18.02 35.56
C MET A 1 30.18 -17.15 35.48
N ALA A 2 30.18 -15.89 35.93
CA ALA A 2 29.00 -15.01 35.85
C ALA A 2 28.66 -14.51 34.43
N ALA A 3 29.66 -14.16 33.62
CA ALA A 3 29.44 -13.67 32.24
C ALA A 3 28.81 -14.73 31.31
N SER A 4 29.18 -16.00 31.47
CA SER A 4 28.61 -17.12 30.67
C SER A 4 27.14 -17.40 31.01
N ARG A 5 26.72 -17.15 32.27
CA ARG A 5 25.31 -17.27 32.67
C ARG A 5 24.45 -16.13 32.12
N LEU A 6 25.00 -14.91 32.02
CA LEU A 6 24.29 -13.76 31.47
C LEU A 6 24.07 -13.91 29.96
N VAL A 7 25.08 -14.38 29.22
CA VAL A 7 24.98 -14.65 27.78
C VAL A 7 24.02 -15.81 27.50
N LEU A 8 24.03 -16.87 28.31
CA LEU A 8 23.08 -17.98 28.18
C LEU A 8 21.65 -17.53 28.53
N SER A 9 21.48 -16.63 29.50
CA SER A 9 20.15 -16.07 29.86
C SER A 9 19.62 -15.10 28.79
N LEU A 10 20.50 -14.34 28.13
CA LEU A 10 20.16 -13.47 27.00
C LEU A 10 19.88 -14.27 25.71
N LEU A 11 20.59 -15.37 25.47
CA LEU A 11 20.28 -16.30 24.37
C LEU A 11 18.98 -17.05 24.63
N VAL A 12 18.70 -17.46 25.87
CA VAL A 12 17.43 -18.07 26.27
C VAL A 12 16.30 -17.05 26.21
N ALA A 13 16.51 -15.80 26.61
CA ALA A 13 15.51 -14.73 26.46
C ALA A 13 15.28 -14.34 24.98
N ALA A 14 16.33 -14.34 24.15
CA ALA A 14 16.22 -14.12 22.70
C ALA A 14 15.57 -15.30 21.96
N LEU A 15 15.75 -16.54 22.45
CA LEU A 15 14.99 -17.71 21.99
C LEU A 15 13.54 -17.72 22.51
N LEU A 16 13.25 -17.05 23.63
CA LEU A 16 11.93 -17.00 24.26
C LEU A 16 11.07 -15.80 23.81
N LEU A 17 11.58 -14.93 22.92
CA LEU A 17 10.87 -13.74 22.41
C LEU A 17 10.41 -13.86 20.95
N HIS A 18 10.20 -15.07 20.42
CA HIS A 18 9.22 -15.24 19.35
C HIS A 18 7.83 -15.19 19.97
N VAL A 19 7.34 -13.98 20.25
CA VAL A 19 5.90 -13.80 20.43
C VAL A 19 5.32 -13.96 19.03
N ALA A 20 4.84 -15.16 18.69
CA ALA A 20 4.08 -15.36 17.47
C ALA A 20 2.88 -14.40 17.53
N THR A 21 2.79 -13.48 16.58
CA THR A 21 1.64 -12.59 16.47
C THR A 21 0.57 -13.32 15.69
N THR A 22 -0.66 -13.29 16.17
CA THR A 22 -1.81 -13.85 15.46
C THR A 22 -2.08 -13.05 14.18
N LEU A 23 -2.38 -13.75 13.08
CA LEU A 23 -2.82 -13.14 11.82
C LEU A 23 -4.32 -13.35 11.66
N LYS A 24 -5.10 -12.29 11.46
CA LYS A 24 -6.54 -12.39 11.18
C LYS A 24 -6.76 -12.47 9.67
N VAL A 25 -7.18 -13.64 9.21
CA VAL A 25 -7.51 -13.92 7.80
C VAL A 25 -9.02 -14.01 7.61
N GLY A 26 -9.56 -13.42 6.54
CA GLY A 26 -10.98 -13.45 6.23
C GLY A 26 -11.30 -13.60 4.74
N ALA A 27 -12.56 -13.88 4.44
CA ALA A 27 -13.14 -13.78 3.11
C ALA A 27 -14.49 -13.06 3.23
N PHE A 28 -14.80 -12.20 2.26
CA PHE A 28 -16.02 -11.40 2.25
C PHE A 28 -16.54 -11.22 0.83
N ASN A 29 -17.66 -11.89 0.52
CA ASN A 29 -18.45 -11.57 -0.66
C ASN A 29 -19.20 -10.24 -0.44
N ILE A 30 -18.74 -9.17 -1.12
CA ILE A 30 -19.43 -7.88 -1.09
C ILE A 30 -20.28 -7.76 -2.34
N LYS A 31 -21.57 -8.10 -2.22
CA LYS A 31 -22.55 -8.09 -3.31
C LYS A 31 -22.38 -6.92 -4.29
N ALA A 32 -22.00 -7.19 -5.54
CA ALA A 32 -21.75 -6.19 -6.57
C ALA A 32 -20.89 -5.00 -6.08
N PHE A 33 -19.69 -5.30 -5.56
CA PHE A 33 -18.71 -4.27 -5.21
C PHE A 33 -18.23 -3.56 -6.48
N GLY A 34 -18.14 -2.22 -6.42
CA GLY A 34 -17.79 -1.35 -7.54
C GLY A 34 -18.15 0.10 -7.23
N ASP A 35 -18.03 1.00 -8.22
CA ASP A 35 -18.14 2.45 -8.02
C ASP A 35 -19.47 2.89 -7.41
N THR A 36 -20.57 2.29 -7.86
CA THR A 36 -21.91 2.61 -7.33
C THR A 36 -21.99 2.33 -5.82
N LYS A 37 -21.30 1.29 -5.34
CA LYS A 37 -21.28 0.96 -3.92
C LYS A 37 -20.33 1.89 -3.16
N MET A 38 -19.15 2.15 -3.71
CA MET A 38 -18.13 2.97 -3.06
C MET A 38 -18.42 4.48 -3.08
N SER A 39 -19.25 4.96 -4.00
CA SER A 39 -19.76 6.34 -4.02
C SER A 39 -20.77 6.64 -2.89
N ASN A 40 -21.38 5.61 -2.29
CA ASN A 40 -22.21 5.80 -1.10
C ASN A 40 -21.31 5.84 0.14
N GLN A 41 -21.00 7.04 0.64
CA GLN A 41 -20.06 7.22 1.74
C GLN A 41 -20.42 6.44 3.01
N THR A 42 -21.71 6.27 3.32
CA THR A 42 -22.13 5.49 4.49
C THR A 42 -21.77 4.02 4.32
N VAL A 43 -22.02 3.45 3.14
CA VAL A 43 -21.68 2.06 2.83
C VAL A 43 -20.17 1.88 2.75
N ALA A 44 -19.46 2.79 2.09
CA ALA A 44 -18.01 2.79 2.00
C ALA A 44 -17.33 2.80 3.39
N ASN A 45 -17.78 3.67 4.30
CA ASN A 45 -17.27 3.74 5.67
C ASN A 45 -17.48 2.43 6.45
N ILE A 46 -18.62 1.76 6.26
CA ILE A 46 -18.90 0.46 6.89
C ILE A 46 -17.97 -0.61 6.32
N ILE A 47 -17.80 -0.66 4.99
CA ILE A 47 -16.87 -1.60 4.33
C ILE A 47 -15.46 -1.39 4.87
N VAL A 48 -14.96 -0.15 4.88
CA VAL A 48 -13.65 0.20 5.43
C VAL A 48 -13.51 -0.25 6.88
N SER A 49 -14.53 -0.01 7.71
CA SER A 49 -14.52 -0.42 9.12
C SER A 49 -14.41 -1.94 9.26
N ILE A 50 -15.14 -2.72 8.45
CA ILE A 50 -15.06 -4.19 8.45
C ILE A 50 -13.67 -4.65 8.01
N LEU A 51 -13.17 -4.15 6.88
CA LEU A 51 -11.93 -4.61 6.28
C LEU A 51 -10.70 -4.24 7.13
N SER A 52 -10.76 -3.12 7.85
CA SER A 52 -9.67 -2.65 8.74
C SER A 52 -9.34 -3.59 9.90
N GLU A 53 -10.20 -4.58 10.16
CA GLU A 53 -10.00 -5.55 11.22
C GLU A 53 -9.10 -6.72 10.84
N TYR A 54 -8.84 -6.92 9.55
CA TYR A 54 -8.18 -8.11 9.03
C TYR A 54 -6.76 -7.81 8.58
N ASP A 55 -5.83 -8.73 8.82
CA ASP A 55 -4.47 -8.61 8.31
C ASP A 55 -4.38 -9.12 6.86
N ILE A 56 -5.21 -10.11 6.49
CA ILE A 56 -5.47 -10.50 5.10
C ILE A 56 -6.96 -10.73 4.92
N ILE A 57 -7.56 -10.18 3.87
CA ILE A 57 -8.95 -10.45 3.52
C ILE A 57 -9.12 -10.60 2.01
N LEU A 58 -9.78 -11.69 1.63
CA LEU A 58 -10.29 -11.90 0.27
C LEU A 58 -11.62 -11.16 0.13
N VAL A 59 -11.74 -10.30 -0.87
CA VAL A 59 -12.99 -9.66 -1.29
C VAL A 59 -13.42 -10.27 -2.62
N GLN A 60 -14.72 -10.62 -2.72
CA GLN A 60 -15.33 -11.26 -3.88
C GLN A 60 -16.50 -10.40 -4.41
N GLU A 61 -17.02 -10.75 -5.60
CA GLU A 61 -17.98 -9.93 -6.36
C GLU A 61 -17.46 -8.52 -6.71
N VAL A 62 -16.14 -8.37 -6.87
CA VAL A 62 -15.53 -7.12 -7.34
C VAL A 62 -15.81 -6.95 -8.83
N ARG A 63 -16.61 -5.95 -9.18
CA ARG A 63 -16.99 -5.61 -10.55
C ARG A 63 -16.42 -4.26 -10.93
N ASP A 64 -15.11 -4.24 -11.10
CA ASP A 64 -14.32 -3.00 -11.13
C ASP A 64 -13.08 -3.16 -12.02
N ALA A 65 -13.31 -3.34 -13.32
CA ALA A 65 -12.28 -3.74 -14.27
C ALA A 65 -11.13 -2.73 -14.40
N ASP A 66 -11.38 -1.45 -14.13
CA ASP A 66 -10.39 -0.37 -14.12
C ASP A 66 -9.80 -0.10 -12.72
N LEU A 67 -10.22 -0.89 -11.72
CA LEU A 67 -9.82 -0.79 -10.31
C LEU A 67 -10.16 0.55 -9.65
N SER A 68 -11.06 1.36 -10.22
CA SER A 68 -11.38 2.68 -9.67
C SER A 68 -12.06 2.59 -8.29
N ALA A 69 -13.01 1.67 -8.09
CA ALA A 69 -13.64 1.42 -6.80
C ALA A 69 -12.70 0.74 -5.78
N VAL A 70 -11.83 -0.15 -6.24
CA VAL A 70 -10.79 -0.79 -5.43
C VAL A 70 -9.80 0.25 -4.94
N ASN A 71 -9.32 1.12 -5.83
CA ASN A 71 -8.48 2.25 -5.46
C ASN A 71 -9.25 3.12 -4.45
N ASN A 72 -10.53 3.46 -4.72
CA ASN A 72 -11.40 4.20 -3.79
C ASN A 72 -11.46 3.55 -2.37
N LEU A 73 -11.55 2.23 -2.31
CA LEU A 73 -11.53 1.52 -1.05
C LEU A 73 -10.17 1.58 -0.35
N MET A 74 -9.08 1.38 -1.09
CA MET A 74 -7.74 1.28 -0.53
C MET A 74 -7.27 2.58 0.10
N ASP A 75 -7.50 3.75 -0.52
CA ASP A 75 -7.10 5.00 0.16
C ASP A 75 -8.02 5.31 1.34
N GLN A 76 -9.32 4.95 1.31
CA GLN A 76 -10.15 5.11 2.52
C GLN A 76 -9.63 4.21 3.66
N LEU A 77 -9.26 2.97 3.37
CA LEU A 77 -8.71 2.03 4.32
C LEU A 77 -7.36 2.49 4.89
N ASN A 78 -6.47 2.99 4.02
CA ASN A 78 -5.15 3.52 4.41
C ASN A 78 -5.22 4.90 5.07
N SER A 79 -6.27 5.67 4.84
CA SER A 79 -6.48 6.96 5.51
C SER A 79 -7.14 6.80 6.89
N ALA A 80 -8.04 5.83 7.04
CA ALA A 80 -8.74 5.57 8.29
C ALA A 80 -7.95 4.68 9.26
N GLY A 81 -7.07 3.82 8.75
CA GLY A 81 -6.36 2.80 9.52
C GLY A 81 -5.01 3.26 10.09
N GLY A 82 -4.56 2.61 11.15
CA GLY A 82 -3.21 2.76 11.70
C GLY A 82 -2.14 1.89 11.02
N HIS A 83 -2.52 1.16 9.97
CA HIS A 83 -1.68 0.14 9.33
C HIS A 83 -1.68 0.30 7.80
N PRO A 84 -0.54 0.07 7.14
CA PRO A 84 -0.45 0.12 5.69
C PRO A 84 -1.06 -1.14 5.07
N TYR A 85 -2.11 -0.95 4.28
CA TYR A 85 -2.72 -1.96 3.46
C TYR A 85 -2.23 -1.87 2.00
N SER A 86 -1.93 -3.03 1.43
CA SER A 86 -1.71 -3.23 0.00
C SER A 86 -2.74 -4.21 -0.53
N PHE A 87 -2.84 -4.33 -1.84
CA PHE A 87 -3.76 -5.27 -2.46
C PHE A 87 -3.16 -6.01 -3.64
N LEU A 88 -3.82 -7.09 -4.04
CA LEU A 88 -3.56 -7.83 -5.26
C LEU A 88 -4.91 -8.27 -5.85
N ALA A 89 -5.21 -7.81 -7.06
CA ALA A 89 -6.46 -8.13 -7.75
C ALA A 89 -6.22 -9.13 -8.89
N SER A 90 -7.20 -9.98 -9.14
CA SER A 90 -7.25 -10.81 -10.35
C SER A 90 -7.69 -9.98 -11.55
N ILE A 91 -7.55 -10.53 -12.75
CA ILE A 91 -8.28 -10.08 -13.93
C ILE A 91 -9.79 -10.36 -13.76
N PRO A 92 -10.68 -9.73 -14.54
CA PRO A 92 -12.09 -10.09 -14.56
C PRO A 92 -12.30 -11.53 -15.07
N LEU A 93 -12.86 -12.38 -14.22
CA LEU A 93 -13.15 -13.80 -14.44
C LEU A 93 -14.66 -14.02 -14.58
N GLY A 94 -15.06 -15.02 -15.37
CA GLY A 94 -16.46 -15.27 -15.66
C GLY A 94 -16.68 -15.78 -17.09
N ARG A 95 -17.53 -16.81 -17.22
CA ARG A 95 -17.94 -17.40 -18.51
C ARG A 95 -18.81 -16.50 -19.38
N THR A 96 -19.43 -15.48 -18.79
CA THR A 96 -20.37 -14.58 -19.48
C THR A 96 -19.85 -13.15 -19.52
N SER A 97 -20.66 -12.22 -20.04
CA SER A 97 -20.37 -10.79 -19.94
C SER A 97 -20.40 -10.27 -18.49
N TYR A 98 -21.03 -11.02 -17.58
CA TYR A 98 -20.93 -10.77 -16.16
C TYR A 98 -19.63 -11.37 -15.65
N LYS A 99 -18.70 -10.49 -15.27
CA LYS A 99 -17.38 -10.84 -14.75
C LYS A 99 -17.14 -10.20 -13.40
N GLU A 100 -16.32 -10.88 -12.60
CA GLU A 100 -15.91 -10.45 -11.27
C GLU A 100 -14.41 -10.67 -11.07
N GLN A 101 -13.84 -10.02 -10.07
CA GLN A 101 -12.45 -10.16 -9.66
C GLN A 101 -12.37 -10.70 -8.23
N TYR A 102 -11.30 -11.45 -7.97
CA TYR A 102 -10.83 -11.69 -6.61
C TYR A 102 -9.89 -10.56 -6.21
N LEU A 103 -10.09 -10.00 -5.02
CA LEU A 103 -9.24 -8.95 -4.47
C LEU A 103 -8.69 -9.39 -3.11
N PHE A 104 -7.39 -9.60 -3.03
CA PHE A 104 -6.72 -9.79 -1.74
C PHE A 104 -6.27 -8.44 -1.21
N ILE A 105 -6.76 -8.04 -0.05
CA ILE A 105 -6.30 -6.87 0.70
C ILE A 105 -5.50 -7.38 1.89
N TYR A 106 -4.31 -6.84 2.12
CA TYR A 106 -3.43 -7.31 3.18
C TYR A 106 -2.59 -6.20 3.79
N ARG A 107 -2.27 -6.36 5.06
CA ARG A 107 -1.36 -5.48 5.79
C ARG A 107 0.09 -5.73 5.36
N SER A 108 0.67 -4.77 4.66
CA SER A 108 2.02 -4.88 4.10
C SER A 108 3.13 -4.77 5.15
N ASP A 109 2.80 -4.37 6.37
CA ASP A 109 3.66 -4.44 7.55
C ASP A 109 3.67 -5.83 8.23
N MET A 110 2.68 -6.69 7.93
CA MET A 110 2.53 -8.01 8.55
C MET A 110 2.89 -9.17 7.62
N VAL A 111 2.56 -9.04 6.33
CA VAL A 111 2.75 -10.10 5.34
C VAL A 111 3.23 -9.55 3.99
N SER A 112 3.83 -10.42 3.18
CA SER A 112 4.22 -10.10 1.81
C SER A 112 3.78 -11.18 0.84
N VAL A 113 3.43 -10.78 -0.39
CA VAL A 113 3.13 -11.73 -1.46
C VAL A 113 4.43 -12.26 -2.04
N LEU A 114 4.60 -13.58 -2.04
CA LEU A 114 5.73 -14.27 -2.64
C LEU A 114 5.50 -14.63 -4.11
N GLY A 115 4.24 -14.78 -4.51
CA GLY A 115 3.85 -15.05 -5.88
C GLY A 115 2.36 -15.36 -6.00
N SER A 116 1.85 -15.31 -7.22
CA SER A 116 0.48 -15.67 -7.54
C SER A 116 0.38 -16.33 -8.92
N TYR A 117 -0.69 -17.07 -9.15
CA TYR A 117 -1.02 -17.64 -10.45
C TYR A 117 -2.51 -18.00 -10.53
N TYR A 118 -3.00 -18.21 -11.75
CA TYR A 118 -4.34 -18.73 -12.00
C TYR A 118 -4.27 -20.25 -12.14
N TYR A 119 -5.19 -20.95 -11.48
CA TYR A 119 -5.42 -22.35 -11.81
C TYR A 119 -6.02 -22.45 -13.21
N ASP A 120 -5.39 -23.23 -14.08
CA ASP A 120 -5.83 -23.48 -15.45
C ASP A 120 -6.35 -24.92 -15.52
N ASP A 121 -7.66 -25.07 -15.69
CA ASP A 121 -8.34 -26.36 -15.79
C ASP A 121 -8.89 -26.65 -17.20
N GLY A 122 -8.51 -25.83 -18.18
CA GLY A 122 -8.92 -25.99 -19.56
C GLY A 122 -9.32 -24.69 -20.23
N CYS A 123 -10.17 -24.81 -21.26
CA CYS A 123 -10.55 -23.70 -22.12
C CYS A 123 -11.87 -23.06 -21.68
N GLU A 124 -11.80 -21.82 -21.21
CA GLU A 124 -12.94 -20.99 -20.80
C GLU A 124 -13.85 -20.64 -21.97
N ALA A 125 -13.26 -20.31 -23.13
CA ALA A 125 -14.00 -20.00 -24.35
C ALA A 125 -14.76 -21.21 -24.92
N CYS A 126 -14.34 -22.42 -24.55
CA CYS A 126 -14.91 -23.67 -25.00
C CYS A 126 -15.97 -24.21 -24.01
N GLY A 127 -16.03 -23.66 -22.79
CA GLY A 127 -16.92 -24.10 -21.71
C GLY A 127 -16.59 -25.51 -21.19
N THR A 128 -15.32 -25.92 -21.32
CA THR A 128 -14.82 -27.23 -20.85
C THR A 128 -14.09 -27.15 -19.52
N ASP A 129 -13.81 -25.93 -19.07
CA ASP A 129 -13.34 -25.57 -17.74
C ASP A 129 -14.37 -25.98 -16.67
N THR A 130 -13.90 -26.23 -15.45
CA THR A 130 -14.77 -26.58 -14.32
C THR A 130 -15.24 -25.34 -13.58
N PHE A 131 -14.35 -24.39 -13.33
CA PHE A 131 -14.65 -23.19 -12.56
C PHE A 131 -15.26 -22.08 -13.43
N SER A 132 -16.40 -21.50 -13.01
CA SER A 132 -16.88 -20.28 -13.67
C SER A 132 -15.96 -19.07 -13.42
N ARG A 133 -15.19 -19.08 -12.33
CA ARG A 133 -14.20 -18.07 -11.95
C ARG A 133 -12.98 -18.78 -11.39
N GLU A 134 -11.96 -18.89 -12.23
CA GLU A 134 -10.73 -19.64 -12.01
C GLU A 134 -10.02 -19.18 -10.71
N PRO A 135 -9.66 -20.09 -9.79
CA PRO A 135 -8.96 -19.71 -8.57
C PRO A 135 -7.69 -18.89 -8.84
N PHE A 136 -7.65 -17.65 -8.33
CA PHE A 136 -6.48 -16.78 -8.35
C PHE A 136 -5.65 -17.00 -7.08
N ILE A 137 -4.69 -17.91 -7.17
CA ILE A 137 -3.96 -18.47 -6.04
C ILE A 137 -2.82 -17.53 -5.63
N VAL A 138 -2.69 -17.25 -4.33
CA VAL A 138 -1.66 -16.31 -3.81
C VAL A 138 -0.87 -16.93 -2.67
N LYS A 139 0.46 -16.91 -2.79
CA LYS A 139 1.39 -17.33 -1.73
C LYS A 139 1.82 -16.14 -0.89
N PHE A 140 1.68 -16.26 0.43
CA PHE A 140 2.09 -15.24 1.39
C PHE A 140 3.27 -15.71 2.24
N SER A 141 4.13 -14.76 2.61
CA SER A 141 5.08 -14.86 3.70
C SER A 141 4.53 -14.14 4.92
N SER A 142 4.53 -14.79 6.07
CA SER A 142 4.13 -14.24 7.37
C SER A 142 5.24 -14.50 8.39
N PRO A 143 6.24 -13.60 8.50
CA PRO A 143 7.41 -13.82 9.35
C PRO A 143 7.09 -13.88 10.85
N THR A 144 5.87 -13.54 11.24
CA THR A 144 5.45 -13.41 12.64
C THR A 144 4.53 -14.52 13.12
N THR A 145 4.03 -15.40 12.24
CA THR A 145 3.27 -16.61 12.61
C THR A 145 4.20 -17.83 12.65
N GLN A 146 3.73 -18.99 13.16
CA GLN A 146 4.56 -20.20 13.13
C GLN A 146 4.67 -20.75 11.71
N VAL A 147 3.60 -20.63 10.92
CA VAL A 147 3.62 -20.94 9.49
C VAL A 147 4.07 -19.73 8.69
N GLN A 148 5.38 -19.69 8.43
CA GLN A 148 6.02 -18.55 7.77
C GLN A 148 5.65 -18.38 6.30
N GLU A 149 5.19 -19.44 5.63
CA GLU A 149 4.69 -19.37 4.26
C GLU A 149 3.42 -20.21 4.13
N PHE A 150 2.36 -19.63 3.58
CA PHE A 150 1.11 -20.34 3.30
C PHE A 150 0.46 -19.81 2.02
N VAL A 151 -0.52 -20.54 1.51
CA VAL A 151 -1.20 -20.23 0.25
C VAL A 151 -2.68 -19.97 0.52
N LEU A 152 -3.22 -18.92 -0.08
CA LEU A 152 -4.66 -18.66 -0.15
C LEU A 152 -5.20 -19.04 -1.53
N VAL A 153 -6.24 -19.86 -1.55
CA VAL A 153 -6.96 -20.29 -2.77
C VAL A 153 -8.38 -19.77 -2.70
N PRO A 154 -8.75 -18.75 -3.48
CA PRO A 154 -10.09 -18.20 -3.46
C PRO A 154 -11.05 -19.06 -4.29
N LEU A 155 -12.32 -19.12 -3.88
CA LEU A 155 -13.41 -19.60 -4.72
C LEU A 155 -14.68 -18.79 -4.44
N HIS A 156 -15.24 -18.18 -5.50
CA HIS A 156 -16.63 -17.74 -5.54
C HIS A 156 -17.35 -18.62 -6.55
N SER A 157 -18.02 -19.67 -6.09
CA SER A 157 -18.54 -20.71 -6.98
C SER A 157 -19.76 -20.27 -7.77
N GLU A 158 -20.00 -20.81 -8.96
CA GLU A 158 -21.32 -20.68 -9.60
C GLU A 158 -22.37 -21.48 -8.80
N PRO A 159 -23.49 -20.90 -8.34
CA PRO A 159 -24.41 -21.60 -7.44
C PRO A 159 -24.99 -22.91 -8.01
N SER A 160 -25.25 -22.96 -9.32
CA SER A 160 -25.72 -24.13 -10.05
C SER A 160 -24.68 -25.26 -10.17
N HIS A 161 -23.39 -24.93 -10.03
CA HIS A 161 -22.26 -25.86 -10.15
C HIS A 161 -21.43 -25.94 -8.85
N ALA A 162 -21.92 -25.40 -7.74
CA ALA A 162 -21.19 -25.29 -6.48
C ALA A 162 -20.56 -26.61 -6.04
N ALA A 163 -21.33 -27.71 -6.01
CA ALA A 163 -20.80 -29.02 -5.62
C ALA A 163 -19.64 -29.51 -6.52
N GLN A 164 -19.69 -29.21 -7.82
CA GLN A 164 -18.65 -29.59 -8.78
C GLN A 164 -17.39 -28.73 -8.60
N GLU A 165 -17.54 -27.42 -8.46
CA GLU A 165 -16.40 -26.52 -8.26
C GLU A 165 -15.70 -26.76 -6.91
N ILE A 166 -16.46 -27.01 -5.84
CA ILE A 166 -15.89 -27.37 -4.53
C ILE A 166 -15.14 -28.72 -4.61
N ASP A 167 -15.66 -29.71 -5.35
CA ASP A 167 -14.94 -30.96 -5.56
C ASP A 167 -13.62 -30.73 -6.31
N ALA A 168 -13.62 -29.88 -7.34
CA ALA A 168 -12.46 -29.55 -8.14
C ALA A 168 -11.36 -28.80 -7.35
N LEU A 169 -11.69 -28.15 -6.23
CA LEU A 169 -10.68 -27.59 -5.32
C LEU A 169 -9.71 -28.66 -4.76
N TYR A 170 -10.09 -29.94 -4.76
CA TYR A 170 -9.16 -31.03 -4.47
C TYR A 170 -8.01 -31.09 -5.50
N ASP A 171 -8.31 -30.86 -6.77
CA ASP A 171 -7.32 -30.86 -7.84
C ASP A 171 -6.43 -29.61 -7.74
N VAL A 172 -7.02 -28.46 -7.38
CA VAL A 172 -6.28 -27.22 -7.07
C VAL A 172 -5.32 -27.41 -5.89
N TYR A 173 -5.77 -28.09 -4.82
CA TYR A 173 -4.92 -28.44 -3.67
C TYR A 173 -3.67 -29.24 -4.11
N ASN A 174 -3.84 -30.23 -4.99
CA ASN A 174 -2.73 -31.02 -5.51
C ASN A 174 -1.82 -30.20 -6.44
N ASP A 175 -2.38 -29.32 -7.26
CA ASP A 175 -1.62 -28.42 -8.12
C ASP A 175 -0.72 -27.49 -7.31
N VAL A 176 -1.23 -26.86 -6.25
CA VAL A 176 -0.43 -26.02 -5.34
C VAL A 176 0.74 -26.80 -4.75
N ILE A 177 0.50 -28.04 -4.28
CA ILE A 177 1.55 -28.91 -3.76
C ILE A 177 2.61 -29.19 -4.83
N ASN A 178 2.17 -29.54 -6.05
CA ASN A 178 3.09 -29.86 -7.15
C ASN A 178 3.91 -28.64 -7.58
N LYS A 179 3.28 -27.45 -7.62
CA LYS A 179 3.89 -26.21 -8.11
C LYS A 179 4.82 -25.56 -7.09
N TRP A 180 4.41 -25.51 -5.82
CA TRP A 180 5.12 -24.75 -4.78
C TRP A 180 5.68 -25.60 -3.64
N GLY A 181 5.45 -26.91 -3.65
CA GLY A 181 6.02 -27.83 -2.66
C GLY A 181 5.52 -27.63 -1.24
N THR A 182 4.39 -26.94 -1.06
CA THR A 182 3.77 -26.68 0.24
C THR A 182 2.35 -27.23 0.29
N ASN A 183 1.95 -27.74 1.45
CA ASN A 183 0.58 -28.18 1.74
C ASN A 183 -0.12 -27.30 2.78
N ASP A 184 0.52 -26.23 3.25
CA ASP A 184 -0.06 -25.22 4.14
C ASP A 184 -0.91 -24.25 3.31
N ILE A 185 -2.17 -24.63 3.12
CA ILE A 185 -3.11 -24.01 2.17
C ILE A 185 -4.40 -23.66 2.91
N ILE A 186 -4.91 -22.45 2.74
CA ILE A 186 -6.26 -22.05 3.12
C ILE A 186 -7.08 -21.87 1.84
N LEU A 187 -8.14 -22.65 1.70
CA LEU A 187 -9.15 -22.44 0.65
C LEU A 187 -10.31 -21.68 1.27
N LEU A 188 -10.70 -20.55 0.67
CA LEU A 188 -11.67 -19.63 1.29
C LEU A 188 -12.52 -18.85 0.28
N GLY A 189 -13.73 -18.46 0.72
CA GLY A 189 -14.65 -17.66 -0.07
C GLY A 189 -16.09 -18.17 -0.03
N ASP A 190 -16.96 -17.55 -0.82
CA ASP A 190 -18.34 -17.96 -1.06
C ASP A 190 -18.39 -19.21 -1.95
N PHE A 191 -18.42 -20.37 -1.31
CA PHE A 191 -18.49 -21.65 -1.99
C PHE A 191 -19.92 -22.04 -2.36
N ASN A 192 -20.93 -21.22 -2.01
CA ASN A 192 -22.34 -21.62 -2.06
C ASN A 192 -22.57 -23.02 -1.44
N ALA A 193 -21.81 -23.34 -0.39
CA ALA A 193 -21.63 -24.70 0.12
C ALA A 193 -22.74 -25.16 1.07
N ASP A 194 -24.00 -24.83 0.82
CA ASP A 194 -25.11 -25.29 1.67
C ASP A 194 -26.48 -25.18 0.96
N CYS A 195 -27.54 -25.46 1.71
CA CYS A 195 -28.92 -25.22 1.33
C CYS A 195 -29.28 -25.91 0.01
N SER A 196 -29.81 -25.17 -0.97
CA SER A 196 -30.23 -25.75 -2.25
C SER A 196 -29.08 -26.02 -3.21
N TYR A 197 -27.91 -25.43 -2.98
CA TYR A 197 -26.78 -25.51 -3.91
C TYR A 197 -25.88 -26.72 -3.64
N VAL A 198 -25.63 -27.02 -2.36
CA VAL A 198 -24.93 -28.24 -1.93
C VAL A 198 -25.72 -28.94 -0.84
N THR A 199 -26.40 -30.02 -1.22
CA THR A 199 -27.21 -30.81 -0.31
C THR A 199 -26.37 -31.79 0.49
N SER A 200 -26.91 -32.27 1.62
CA SER A 200 -26.29 -33.31 2.45
C SER A 200 -25.91 -34.59 1.69
N SER A 201 -26.63 -34.90 0.61
CA SER A 201 -26.37 -36.06 -0.24
C SER A 201 -25.16 -35.91 -1.17
N GLN A 202 -24.73 -34.68 -1.45
CA GLN A 202 -23.59 -34.38 -2.33
C GLN A 202 -22.26 -34.31 -1.58
N TRP A 203 -22.28 -34.00 -0.27
CA TRP A 203 -21.06 -33.93 0.54
C TRP A 203 -20.15 -35.17 0.46
N PRO A 204 -20.65 -36.41 0.47
CA PRO A 204 -19.80 -37.59 0.34
C PRO A 204 -19.05 -37.68 -1.00
N SER A 205 -19.53 -37.01 -2.06
CA SER A 205 -18.85 -36.97 -3.36
C SER A 205 -17.81 -35.87 -3.50
N ILE A 206 -17.75 -34.91 -2.58
CA ILE A 206 -16.80 -33.80 -2.62
C ILE A 206 -15.48 -34.25 -1.97
N ARG A 207 -14.43 -34.46 -2.78
CA ARG A 207 -13.12 -34.98 -2.34
C ARG A 207 -12.47 -34.10 -1.29
N LEU A 208 -12.53 -32.78 -1.43
CA LEU A 208 -11.99 -31.84 -0.44
C LEU A 208 -12.64 -32.00 0.95
N ARG A 209 -13.92 -32.40 1.02
CA ARG A 209 -14.65 -32.58 2.27
C ARG A 209 -14.17 -33.78 3.09
N SER A 210 -13.73 -34.83 2.40
CA SER A 210 -13.25 -36.07 3.02
C SER A 210 -11.73 -36.14 3.17
N LEU A 211 -11.01 -35.12 2.68
CA LEU A 211 -9.56 -35.07 2.73
C LEU A 211 -9.06 -34.84 4.16
N SER A 212 -8.49 -35.87 4.78
CA SER A 212 -7.99 -35.83 6.17
C SER A 212 -6.84 -34.84 6.41
N ALA A 213 -6.21 -34.36 5.34
CA ALA A 213 -5.18 -33.33 5.40
C ALA A 213 -5.75 -31.92 5.63
N CYS A 214 -7.06 -31.76 5.45
CA CYS A 214 -7.80 -30.51 5.51
C CYS A 214 -8.86 -30.53 6.61
N GLU A 215 -9.17 -29.35 7.13
CA GLU A 215 -10.16 -29.12 8.17
C GLU A 215 -11.06 -27.95 7.74
N TRP A 216 -12.36 -28.19 7.75
CA TRP A 216 -13.36 -27.17 7.46
C TRP A 216 -13.61 -26.37 8.72
N LEU A 217 -13.07 -25.15 8.76
CA LEU A 217 -13.08 -24.30 9.95
C LEU A 217 -14.44 -23.63 10.16
N ILE A 218 -15.16 -23.33 9.08
CA ILE A 218 -16.55 -22.87 9.13
C ILE A 218 -17.49 -24.09 9.02
N PRO A 219 -18.25 -24.42 10.09
CA PRO A 219 -19.11 -25.60 10.12
C PRO A 219 -20.37 -25.41 9.27
N ASP A 220 -21.01 -26.52 8.89
CA ASP A 220 -22.30 -26.50 8.17
C ASP A 220 -23.44 -25.88 8.99
N SER A 221 -23.27 -25.73 10.31
CA SER A 221 -24.26 -25.10 11.19
C SER A 221 -24.08 -23.58 11.29
N ALA A 222 -23.15 -22.98 10.55
CA ALA A 222 -22.95 -21.54 10.54
C ALA A 222 -23.91 -20.89 9.56
N ASP A 223 -24.45 -19.73 9.93
CA ASP A 223 -25.12 -18.85 8.98
C ASP A 223 -24.13 -17.79 8.52
N THR A 224 -23.78 -17.80 7.22
CA THR A 224 -22.89 -16.81 6.62
C THR A 224 -23.63 -15.75 5.82
N THR A 225 -24.97 -15.79 5.83
CA THR A 225 -25.82 -14.88 5.08
C THR A 225 -26.21 -13.66 5.92
N VAL A 226 -26.61 -12.58 5.23
CA VAL A 226 -27.15 -11.36 5.87
C VAL A 226 -28.67 -11.35 5.86
N ALA A 227 -29.32 -12.16 5.02
CA ALA A 227 -30.77 -12.12 4.88
C ALA A 227 -31.45 -12.91 6.01
N ASP A 228 -32.39 -12.29 6.71
CA ASP A 228 -33.18 -12.91 7.81
C ASP A 228 -33.99 -14.16 7.39
N THR A 229 -34.08 -14.42 6.09
CA THR A 229 -34.85 -15.53 5.51
C THR A 229 -33.99 -16.72 5.11
N THR A 230 -32.67 -16.63 5.28
CA THR A 230 -31.72 -17.69 4.96
C THR A 230 -30.89 -18.04 6.20
N ASP A 231 -30.55 -19.32 6.32
CA ASP A 231 -29.66 -19.87 7.35
C ASP A 231 -28.79 -20.90 6.62
N CYS A 232 -27.71 -20.41 6.01
CA CYS A 232 -26.89 -21.18 5.07
C CYS A 232 -25.40 -20.92 5.29
N ALA A 233 -24.62 -22.00 5.35
CA ALA A 233 -23.15 -21.96 5.42
C ALA A 233 -22.51 -21.85 4.02
N TYR A 234 -22.80 -20.76 3.29
CA TYR A 234 -22.27 -20.59 1.93
C TYR A 234 -20.76 -20.30 1.91
N ASP A 235 -20.31 -19.40 2.78
CA ASP A 235 -18.92 -18.96 2.85
C ASP A 235 -18.11 -19.92 3.73
N ARG A 236 -16.93 -20.30 3.25
CA ARG A 236 -16.12 -21.36 3.89
C ARG A 236 -14.68 -20.93 4.04
N ILE A 237 -14.05 -21.51 5.05
CA ILE A 237 -12.59 -21.50 5.24
C ILE A 237 -12.18 -22.94 5.51
N VAL A 238 -11.28 -23.47 4.69
CA VAL A 238 -10.75 -24.83 4.78
C VAL A 238 -9.24 -24.74 4.92
N ALA A 239 -8.70 -25.16 6.07
CA ALA A 239 -7.27 -25.15 6.33
C ALA A 239 -6.67 -26.53 6.09
N CYS A 240 -5.64 -26.62 5.26
CA CYS A 240 -4.92 -27.84 4.91
C CYS A 240 -3.47 -27.77 5.35
N GLY A 241 -2.86 -28.92 5.60
CA GLY A 241 -1.48 -29.01 6.10
C GLY A 241 -1.44 -29.12 7.62
N THR A 242 -0.49 -29.89 8.14
CA THR A 242 -0.45 -30.17 9.58
C THR A 242 0.13 -29.00 10.36
N ALA A 243 1.06 -28.24 9.79
CA ALA A 243 1.63 -27.07 10.45
C ALA A 243 0.57 -25.97 10.52
N LEU A 244 -0.08 -25.64 9.39
CA LEU A 244 -1.13 -24.64 9.34
C LEU A 244 -2.30 -24.93 10.27
N ARG A 245 -2.86 -26.16 10.24
CA ARG A 245 -3.98 -26.51 11.13
C ARG A 245 -3.63 -26.43 12.62
N ARG A 246 -2.36 -26.62 12.99
CA ARG A 246 -1.91 -26.44 14.39
C ARG A 246 -1.71 -24.98 14.76
N ASP A 247 -1.48 -24.11 13.78
CA ASP A 247 -1.27 -22.68 13.98
C ASP A 247 -2.59 -21.89 13.98
N VAL A 248 -3.69 -22.50 13.49
CA VAL A 248 -5.04 -21.93 13.64
C VAL A 248 -5.42 -21.91 15.12
N GLU A 249 -5.75 -20.72 15.63
CA GLU A 249 -6.22 -20.55 17.00
C GLU A 249 -7.59 -21.23 17.17
N PRO A 250 -7.75 -22.17 18.13
CA PRO A 250 -9.00 -22.90 18.30
C PRO A 250 -10.21 -21.99 18.54
N GLY A 251 -11.24 -22.14 17.72
CA GLY A 251 -12.47 -21.34 17.81
C GLY A 251 -12.36 -19.93 17.23
N SER A 252 -11.25 -19.55 16.62
CA SER A 252 -11.09 -18.23 15.97
C SER A 252 -11.93 -18.09 14.69
N ALA A 253 -12.10 -19.18 13.94
CA ALA A 253 -12.89 -19.21 12.71
C ALA A 253 -14.38 -19.02 13.01
N THR A 254 -14.89 -17.83 12.70
CA THR A 254 -16.24 -17.39 13.04
C THR A 254 -16.80 -16.50 11.94
N VAL A 255 -18.12 -16.31 11.94
CA VAL A 255 -18.80 -15.36 11.05
C VAL A 255 -18.79 -13.98 11.68
N ASN A 256 -18.32 -12.97 10.92
CA ASN A 256 -18.42 -11.58 11.34
C ASN A 256 -19.80 -11.02 10.99
N ASN A 257 -20.74 -11.11 11.94
CA ASN A 257 -22.06 -10.50 11.80
C ASN A 257 -21.95 -8.97 12.00
N PHE A 258 -21.61 -8.28 10.91
CA PHE A 258 -21.38 -6.85 10.91
C PHE A 258 -22.68 -6.05 11.13
N GLU A 259 -23.84 -6.58 10.75
CA GLU A 259 -25.14 -5.93 11.03
C GLU A 259 -25.33 -5.73 12.53
N LYS A 260 -25.17 -6.80 13.31
CA LYS A 260 -25.25 -6.77 14.76
C LYS A 260 -24.15 -5.89 15.36
N LYS A 261 -22.93 -5.96 14.82
CA LYS A 261 -21.77 -5.22 15.29
C LYS A 261 -21.93 -3.70 15.13
N PHE A 262 -22.43 -3.25 13.99
CA PHE A 262 -22.62 -1.83 13.69
C PHE A 262 -24.04 -1.34 14.03
N HIS A 263 -24.87 -2.19 14.63
CA HIS A 263 -26.27 -1.89 14.97
C HIS A 263 -27.07 -1.38 13.75
N LEU A 264 -26.82 -1.99 12.59
CA LEU A 264 -27.55 -1.65 11.36
C LEU A 264 -28.97 -2.20 11.48
N GLN A 265 -29.95 -1.45 11.00
CA GLN A 265 -31.32 -1.94 10.88
C GLN A 265 -31.61 -2.26 9.42
N ILE A 266 -32.13 -3.47 9.16
CA ILE A 266 -32.73 -3.81 7.87
C ILE A 266 -33.96 -2.91 7.69
N LYS A 267 -33.91 -2.00 6.70
CA LYS A 267 -35.08 -1.21 6.33
C LYS A 267 -36.08 -2.12 5.63
N ASP A 268 -37.29 -2.17 6.15
CA ASP A 268 -38.43 -2.68 5.41
C ASP A 268 -38.84 -1.69 4.30
N ASP A 269 -39.65 -2.17 3.36
CA ASP A 269 -40.07 -1.50 2.10
C ASP A 269 -40.77 -0.13 2.27
N PHE A 270 -40.86 0.43 3.49
CA PHE A 270 -41.60 1.66 3.81
C PHE A 270 -40.77 2.84 4.34
N GLY A 271 -39.44 2.75 4.31
CA GLY A 271 -38.57 3.93 4.18
C GLY A 271 -38.70 5.03 5.26
N ARG A 272 -38.65 4.70 6.56
CA ARG A 272 -38.43 5.71 7.61
C ARG A 272 -37.07 5.57 8.29
N THR A 273 -36.41 6.70 8.52
CA THR A 273 -35.05 6.81 9.09
C THR A 273 -35.12 7.54 10.43
N TYR A 274 -34.39 7.06 11.44
CA TYR A 274 -33.98 7.85 12.61
C TYR A 274 -32.48 7.66 12.90
N MET A 275 -31.75 8.77 12.74
CA MET A 275 -30.44 9.19 13.29
C MET A 275 -29.47 8.16 13.87
N PHE A 276 -28.27 8.10 13.29
CA PHE A 276 -27.04 7.63 13.96
C PHE A 276 -26.46 8.74 14.86
N PHE A 277 -26.03 8.37 16.07
CA PHE A 277 -25.19 9.22 16.93
C PHE A 277 -23.73 9.20 16.42
N PRO A 278 -23.01 10.34 16.41
CA PRO A 278 -21.59 10.36 16.10
C PRO A 278 -20.77 9.68 17.20
N LEU A 279 -19.67 9.03 16.81
CA LEU A 279 -18.59 8.62 17.72
C LEU A 279 -18.00 9.85 18.46
N PRO A 280 -17.46 9.69 19.68
CA PRO A 280 -16.99 10.81 20.49
C PRO A 280 -15.75 11.47 19.87
N GLN A 281 -15.78 12.80 19.77
CA GLN A 281 -14.62 13.64 19.48
C GLN A 281 -13.61 13.53 20.64
N ILE A 282 -12.38 13.10 20.34
CA ILE A 282 -11.25 13.19 21.27
C ILE A 282 -10.78 14.65 21.27
N GLN A 283 -11.35 15.47 22.16
CA GLN A 283 -10.80 16.79 22.48
C GLN A 283 -9.63 16.62 23.46
N ASN A 284 -8.41 16.81 22.95
CA ASN A 284 -7.24 17.09 23.78
C ASN A 284 -7.43 18.44 24.48
N SER A 285 -7.91 18.42 25.71
CA SER A 285 -7.83 19.56 26.62
C SER A 285 -6.86 19.22 27.76
N VAL A 286 -5.73 19.92 27.75
CA VAL A 286 -4.75 19.93 28.84
C VAL A 286 -5.30 20.79 29.98
N PRO A 287 -5.42 20.30 31.22
CA PRO A 287 -5.68 21.16 32.37
C PRO A 287 -4.36 21.61 32.99
N SER A 288 -4.26 22.92 33.19
CA SER A 288 -3.20 23.60 33.92
C SER A 288 -3.19 23.24 35.41
N SER A 289 -1.97 23.24 35.96
CA SER A 289 -1.63 23.04 37.37
C SER A 289 -2.10 24.17 38.29
N SER A 290 -2.51 23.83 39.52
CA SER A 290 -1.90 24.19 40.84
C SER A 290 -2.95 24.07 42.01
N PRO A 291 -2.61 24.18 43.31
CA PRO A 291 -2.61 23.02 44.21
C PRO A 291 -3.50 23.19 45.45
N ILE A 292 -4.13 22.12 45.96
CA ILE A 292 -4.73 22.15 47.31
C ILE A 292 -4.40 20.88 48.08
N SER A 293 -3.79 21.09 49.24
CA SER A 293 -3.48 20.11 50.27
C SER A 293 -4.74 19.52 50.89
N ALA A 294 -4.75 18.22 51.15
CA ALA A 294 -5.38 17.66 52.34
C ALA A 294 -4.79 16.28 52.63
N SER A 295 -4.27 16.15 53.83
CA SER A 295 -3.75 14.90 54.39
C SER A 295 -4.86 13.91 54.65
N LEU A 296 -4.64 12.62 54.37
CA LEU A 296 -5.23 11.52 55.13
C LEU A 296 -4.37 10.28 54.93
N ARG A 297 -3.66 9.90 56.00
CA ARG A 297 -2.95 8.62 56.14
C ARG A 297 -3.97 7.50 56.36
N PRO A 298 -3.69 6.30 55.84
CA PRO A 298 -3.89 5.08 56.62
C PRO A 298 -2.55 4.40 56.89
N THR A 299 -2.31 4.14 58.16
CA THR A 299 -1.24 3.29 58.69
C THR A 299 -1.47 1.83 58.28
N ILE A 300 -0.50 1.22 57.60
CA ILE A 300 -0.39 -0.24 57.46
C ILE A 300 1.04 -0.65 57.86
N SER A 301 1.11 -1.63 58.75
CA SER A 301 2.32 -2.21 59.35
C SER A 301 3.15 -3.03 58.34
N PRO A 302 4.46 -3.24 58.54
CA PRO A 302 5.37 -3.69 57.51
C PRO A 302 5.40 -5.22 57.38
N GLY A 303 5.30 -5.71 56.14
CA GLY A 303 5.50 -7.13 55.86
C GLY A 303 5.69 -7.40 54.36
N ARG A 304 6.92 -7.75 53.98
CA ARG A 304 7.39 -8.31 52.70
C ARG A 304 7.29 -7.42 51.46
N MET A 305 8.40 -6.81 51.04
CA MET A 305 9.48 -7.35 50.19
C MET A 305 9.21 -7.01 48.72
N GLY A 306 10.09 -6.17 48.17
CA GLY A 306 9.95 -5.57 46.86
C GLY A 306 10.09 -6.57 45.72
N THR A 307 9.16 -6.51 44.78
CA THR A 307 9.25 -7.07 43.41
C THR A 307 8.25 -6.40 42.46
N VAL A 308 7.81 -5.15 42.69
CA VAL A 308 6.79 -4.51 41.83
C VAL A 308 7.29 -3.23 41.15
N THR A 309 8.38 -2.62 41.61
CA THR A 309 8.90 -1.36 41.03
C THR A 309 9.93 -1.55 39.91
N LEU A 310 10.41 -2.77 39.64
CA LEU A 310 11.32 -3.04 38.51
C LEU A 310 10.60 -3.50 37.22
N GLY A 311 9.34 -3.93 37.32
CA GLY A 311 8.58 -4.47 36.18
C GLY A 311 7.97 -3.39 35.27
N LEU A 312 7.65 -2.21 35.80
CA LEU A 312 7.02 -1.13 35.02
C LEU A 312 8.01 -0.29 34.20
N SER A 313 9.28 -0.21 34.60
CA SER A 313 10.30 0.51 33.81
C SER A 313 10.87 -0.31 32.65
N LEU A 314 10.79 -1.65 32.71
CA LEU A 314 11.18 -2.54 31.61
C LEU A 314 10.07 -2.71 30.55
N LEU A 315 8.80 -2.53 30.92
CA LEU A 315 7.67 -2.61 29.99
C LEU A 315 7.55 -1.34 29.11
N ALA A 316 8.00 -0.18 29.60
CA ALA A 316 7.99 1.07 28.83
C ALA A 316 9.09 1.12 27.74
N VAL A 317 10.14 0.30 27.84
CA VAL A 317 11.23 0.25 26.84
C VAL A 317 10.94 -0.81 25.76
N ALA A 318 10.08 -1.80 26.05
CA ALA A 318 9.75 -2.88 25.12
C ALA A 318 8.60 -2.55 24.14
N LEU A 319 7.90 -1.41 24.32
CA LEU A 319 6.88 -0.91 23.39
C LEU A 319 7.43 0.06 22.33
N LEU A 320 8.73 0.31 22.32
CA LEU A 320 9.41 0.93 21.18
C LEU A 320 9.82 -0.19 20.21
N CYS A 321 8.83 -0.76 19.53
CA CYS A 321 9.13 -1.39 18.25
C CYS A 321 9.67 -0.23 17.39
N PRO A 322 10.95 -0.24 16.95
CA PRO A 322 11.36 0.76 15.98
C PRO A 322 10.50 0.47 14.76
N ALA A 323 9.56 1.36 14.44
CA ALA A 323 9.08 1.47 13.08
C ALA A 323 10.35 1.44 12.23
N THR A 324 10.48 0.45 11.34
CA THR A 324 11.62 0.42 10.42
C THR A 324 11.55 1.75 9.69
N ALA A 325 12.42 2.69 10.07
CA ALA A 325 12.39 4.03 9.52
C ALA A 325 12.56 3.88 8.02
N THR A 326 11.69 4.50 7.23
CA THR A 326 11.82 4.48 5.78
C THR A 326 12.11 5.89 5.34
N LEU A 327 13.07 6.07 4.42
CA LEU A 327 13.27 7.35 3.76
C LEU A 327 12.21 7.49 2.65
N ARG A 328 11.36 8.51 2.70
CA ARG A 328 10.39 8.80 1.65
C ARG A 328 10.94 9.86 0.69
N ILE A 329 10.97 9.52 -0.58
CA ILE A 329 11.44 10.39 -1.67
C ILE A 329 10.26 10.67 -2.61
N GLY A 330 10.14 11.91 -3.09
CA GLY A 330 9.14 12.29 -4.08
C GLY A 330 9.68 13.18 -5.21
N ALA A 331 8.92 13.25 -6.30
CA ALA A 331 9.03 14.31 -7.31
C ALA A 331 7.63 14.87 -7.60
N PHE A 332 7.53 16.19 -7.69
CA PHE A 332 6.26 16.90 -7.85
C PHE A 332 6.42 18.07 -8.81
N ASN A 333 5.85 17.98 -10.01
CA ASN A 333 5.59 19.15 -10.83
C ASN A 333 4.44 19.95 -10.20
N ILE A 334 4.75 21.17 -9.73
CA ILE A 334 3.74 22.11 -9.21
C ILE A 334 3.55 23.20 -10.25
N GLN A 335 2.51 23.06 -11.07
CA GLN A 335 2.25 23.88 -12.26
C GLN A 335 2.50 25.38 -12.07
N ALA A 336 3.55 25.96 -12.64
CA ALA A 336 3.91 27.37 -12.44
C ALA A 336 4.00 27.81 -10.96
N PHE A 337 4.72 27.06 -10.13
CA PHE A 337 5.00 27.42 -8.75
C PHE A 337 5.70 28.80 -8.64
N GLY A 338 5.19 29.66 -7.76
CA GLY A 338 5.71 31.02 -7.53
C GLY A 338 4.79 31.82 -6.61
N ASP A 339 4.99 33.14 -6.53
CA ASP A 339 4.31 34.02 -5.55
C ASP A 339 2.78 33.94 -5.62
N THR A 340 2.23 33.77 -6.84
CA THR A 340 0.77 33.69 -7.03
C THR A 340 0.18 32.45 -6.34
N LYS A 341 0.90 31.32 -6.33
CA LYS A 341 0.44 30.13 -5.59
C LYS A 341 0.61 30.31 -4.09
N MET A 342 1.77 30.80 -3.64
CA MET A 342 2.05 30.92 -2.21
C MET A 342 1.17 31.96 -1.51
N SER A 343 0.75 33.01 -2.22
CA SER A 343 -0.20 34.00 -1.71
C SER A 343 -1.65 33.49 -1.58
N ASN A 344 -2.01 32.40 -2.30
CA ASN A 344 -3.27 31.71 -2.07
C ASN A 344 -3.13 30.75 -0.89
N LYS A 345 -3.68 31.13 0.26
CA LYS A 345 -3.53 30.38 1.51
C LYS A 345 -4.00 28.94 1.44
N GLU A 346 -5.13 28.67 0.78
CA GLU A 346 -5.69 27.32 0.68
C GLU A 346 -4.77 26.42 -0.17
N VAL A 347 -4.30 26.94 -1.31
CA VAL A 347 -3.36 26.23 -2.18
C VAL A 347 -1.99 26.02 -1.49
N ALA A 348 -1.46 27.07 -0.85
CA ALA A 348 -0.20 26.99 -0.12
C ALA A 348 -0.25 25.96 1.01
N GLU A 349 -1.33 25.93 1.80
CA GLU A 349 -1.53 24.96 2.87
C GLU A 349 -1.54 23.51 2.34
N ILE A 350 -2.21 23.27 1.19
CA ILE A 350 -2.19 21.96 0.55
C ILE A 350 -0.76 21.60 0.10
N ILE A 351 -0.05 22.50 -0.57
CA ILE A 351 1.34 22.28 -1.01
C ILE A 351 2.22 21.91 0.19
N ILE A 352 2.14 22.66 1.29
CA ILE A 352 2.91 22.38 2.52
C ILE A 352 2.57 21.00 3.07
N ASN A 353 1.29 20.66 3.17
CA ASN A 353 0.85 19.35 3.67
C ASN A 353 1.28 18.19 2.75
N VAL A 354 1.38 18.40 1.44
CA VAL A 354 1.97 17.44 0.49
C VAL A 354 3.47 17.29 0.79
N LEU A 355 4.21 18.39 0.91
CA LEU A 355 5.67 18.36 1.06
C LEU A 355 6.14 17.81 2.43
N LEU A 356 5.37 18.03 3.50
CA LEU A 356 5.63 17.49 4.84
C LEU A 356 5.72 15.95 4.89
N ARG A 357 5.23 15.26 3.86
CA ARG A 357 5.27 13.80 3.75
C ARG A 357 6.65 13.27 3.45
N TYR A 358 7.52 14.07 2.82
CA TYR A 358 8.77 13.61 2.24
C TYR A 358 9.96 13.97 3.12
N ASP A 359 10.96 13.09 3.11
CA ASP A 359 12.27 13.39 3.68
C ASP A 359 13.18 14.06 2.64
N VAL A 360 12.98 13.75 1.35
CA VAL A 360 13.52 14.50 0.20
C VAL A 360 12.46 14.59 -0.89
N VAL A 361 12.26 15.76 -1.49
CA VAL A 361 11.34 15.94 -2.61
C VAL A 361 11.92 16.88 -3.65
N LEU A 362 11.81 16.50 -4.92
CA LEU A 362 12.03 17.38 -6.07
C LEU A 362 10.74 18.13 -6.37
N VAL A 363 10.81 19.46 -6.44
CA VAL A 363 9.77 20.34 -6.96
C VAL A 363 10.21 20.90 -8.30
N GLN A 364 9.32 20.85 -9.30
CA GLN A 364 9.56 21.31 -10.67
C GLN A 364 8.59 22.46 -11.01
N GLU A 365 8.82 23.12 -12.15
CA GLU A 365 8.12 24.34 -12.56
C GLU A 365 8.23 25.51 -11.57
N VAL A 366 9.35 25.60 -10.84
CA VAL A 366 9.61 26.75 -9.96
C VAL A 366 9.94 27.97 -10.80
N ARG A 367 9.08 28.98 -10.75
CA ARG A 367 9.16 30.24 -11.48
C ARG A 367 9.25 31.42 -10.51
N ASP A 368 10.39 31.51 -9.84
CA ASP A 368 10.58 32.38 -8.68
C ASP A 368 12.00 32.98 -8.65
N SER A 369 12.30 33.85 -9.61
CA SER A 369 13.69 34.30 -9.86
C SER A 369 14.35 35.06 -8.71
N ASP A 370 13.57 35.66 -7.81
CA ASP A 370 14.00 36.38 -6.61
C ASP A 370 13.82 35.56 -5.32
N LEU A 371 13.37 34.30 -5.44
CA LEU A 371 13.21 33.32 -4.36
C LEU A 371 12.19 33.70 -3.28
N SER A 372 11.27 34.64 -3.54
CA SER A 372 10.28 35.06 -2.55
C SER A 372 9.31 33.93 -2.21
N ALA A 373 8.79 33.22 -3.21
CA ALA A 373 7.87 32.11 -3.00
C ALA A 373 8.54 30.92 -2.32
N VAL A 374 9.79 30.61 -2.70
CA VAL A 374 10.59 29.56 -2.06
C VAL A 374 10.89 29.92 -0.61
N THR A 375 11.24 31.18 -0.32
CA THR A 375 11.47 31.64 1.06
C THR A 375 10.22 31.49 1.91
N GLU A 376 9.06 31.96 1.40
CA GLU A 376 7.77 31.82 2.10
C GLU A 376 7.39 30.34 2.29
N LEU A 377 7.59 29.48 1.29
CA LEU A 377 7.35 28.05 1.39
C LEU A 377 8.18 27.42 2.51
N MET A 378 9.48 27.71 2.55
CA MET A 378 10.38 27.13 3.55
C MET A 378 10.09 27.63 4.96
N GLU A 379 9.68 28.89 5.13
CA GLU A 379 9.23 29.42 6.42
C GLU A 379 7.98 28.71 6.93
N GLN A 380 6.96 28.55 6.07
CA GLN A 380 5.72 27.87 6.45
C GLN A 380 5.95 26.37 6.68
N LEU A 381 6.73 25.70 5.83
CA LEU A 381 7.07 24.28 5.97
C LEU A 381 7.81 24.00 7.28
N ASN A 382 8.83 24.81 7.61
CA ASN A 382 9.57 24.68 8.87
C ASN A 382 8.72 25.04 10.09
N SER A 383 7.76 25.97 9.95
CA SER A 383 6.84 26.31 11.03
C SER A 383 5.83 25.20 11.32
N ALA A 384 5.44 24.43 10.30
CA ALA A 384 4.48 23.32 10.42
C ALA A 384 5.14 21.98 10.80
N SER A 385 6.46 21.86 10.65
CA SER A 385 7.21 20.63 10.87
C SER A 385 7.85 20.54 12.26
N THR A 386 8.08 19.32 12.73
CA THR A 386 8.95 19.05 13.90
C THR A 386 10.41 18.81 13.52
N SER A 387 10.68 18.47 12.26
CA SER A 387 12.03 18.37 11.67
C SER A 387 12.35 19.64 10.88
N SER A 388 13.61 20.04 10.86
CA SER A 388 14.06 21.18 10.04
C SER A 388 14.27 20.74 8.59
N TYR A 389 13.68 21.51 7.67
CA TYR A 389 13.88 21.39 6.23
C TYR A 389 14.85 22.45 5.73
N ASP A 390 15.71 22.05 4.80
CA ASP A 390 16.58 22.90 4.01
C ASP A 390 16.39 22.57 2.52
N TYR A 391 17.03 23.32 1.63
CA TYR A 391 16.85 23.14 0.19
C TYR A 391 18.12 23.40 -0.63
N GLU A 392 18.14 22.82 -1.83
CA GLU A 392 19.07 23.14 -2.91
C GLU A 392 18.26 23.51 -4.15
N ILE A 393 18.67 24.55 -4.86
CA ILE A 393 17.94 25.06 -6.03
C ILE A 393 18.89 25.33 -7.19
N SER A 394 18.44 25.02 -8.42
CA SER A 394 19.18 25.36 -9.64
C SER A 394 19.10 26.85 -9.94
N GLY A 395 19.93 27.32 -10.89
CA GLY A 395 19.64 28.56 -11.59
C GLY A 395 18.43 28.41 -12.53
N PRO A 396 17.94 29.50 -13.16
CA PRO A 396 16.87 29.42 -14.15
C PRO A 396 17.32 28.71 -15.43
N LEU A 397 16.58 27.68 -15.85
CA LEU A 397 16.86 26.81 -16.99
C LEU A 397 15.71 26.88 -18.02
N GLY A 398 16.00 26.64 -19.30
CA GLY A 398 15.06 26.76 -20.42
C GLY A 398 15.75 27.30 -21.67
N ARG A 399 15.29 26.96 -22.89
CA ARG A 399 15.85 27.55 -24.13
C ARG A 399 15.36 28.97 -24.44
N GLU A 400 14.11 29.29 -24.08
CA GLU A 400 13.48 30.57 -24.42
C GLU A 400 13.29 31.50 -23.21
N ASN A 401 12.33 32.43 -23.28
CA ASN A 401 11.99 33.37 -22.20
C ASN A 401 11.31 32.68 -21.02
N TYR A 402 10.68 31.53 -21.26
CA TYR A 402 10.09 30.72 -20.19
C TYR A 402 11.21 29.92 -19.52
N LYS A 403 11.51 30.27 -18.27
CA LYS A 403 12.52 29.61 -17.45
C LYS A 403 11.89 29.03 -16.19
N GLU A 404 12.46 27.93 -15.74
CA GLU A 404 12.08 27.23 -14.51
C GLU A 404 13.34 26.85 -13.71
N MET A 405 13.14 26.45 -12.46
CA MET A 405 14.20 25.91 -11.61
C MET A 405 13.79 24.55 -11.05
N TYR A 406 14.80 23.71 -10.79
CA TYR A 406 14.63 22.52 -9.96
C TYR A 406 14.90 22.88 -8.50
N LEU A 407 13.99 22.51 -7.61
CA LEU A 407 14.09 22.74 -6.18
C LEU A 407 14.06 21.41 -5.43
N PHE A 408 15.14 21.04 -4.76
CA PHE A 408 15.16 19.91 -3.84
C PHE A 408 14.97 20.39 -2.42
N ILE A 409 13.94 19.90 -1.75
CA ILE A 409 13.65 20.18 -0.33
C ILE A 409 13.92 18.90 0.46
N TYR A 410 14.64 19.00 1.59
CA TYR A 410 15.05 17.84 2.36
C TYR A 410 15.12 18.10 3.87
N ARG A 411 14.87 17.05 4.66
CA ARG A 411 15.00 17.07 6.12
C ARG A 411 16.46 16.96 6.55
N THR A 412 16.96 17.94 7.30
CA THR A 412 18.38 18.03 7.67
C THR A 412 18.81 17.05 8.76
N ASP A 413 17.86 16.51 9.53
CA ASP A 413 18.08 15.44 10.50
C ASP A 413 18.17 14.05 9.86
N VAL A 414 17.78 13.91 8.60
CA VAL A 414 17.76 12.62 7.87
C VAL A 414 18.73 12.61 6.70
N VAL A 415 18.84 13.72 5.97
CA VAL A 415 19.52 13.82 4.67
C VAL A 415 20.59 14.90 4.74
N SER A 416 21.78 14.58 4.24
CA SER A 416 22.86 15.54 4.04
C SER A 416 23.20 15.62 2.56
N VAL A 417 23.22 16.83 1.99
CA VAL A 417 23.73 17.06 0.63
C VAL A 417 25.25 16.97 0.66
N VAL A 418 25.80 16.11 -0.20
CA VAL A 418 27.25 15.86 -0.30
C VAL A 418 27.87 16.73 -1.38
N ASP A 419 27.21 16.83 -2.54
CA ASP A 419 27.66 17.58 -3.70
C ASP A 419 26.48 17.85 -4.64
N THR A 420 26.58 18.90 -5.46
CA THR A 420 25.61 19.23 -6.50
C THR A 420 26.29 19.39 -7.85
N TYR A 421 25.55 19.15 -8.93
CA TYR A 421 26.10 19.21 -10.28
C TYR A 421 25.03 19.57 -11.31
N GLN A 422 25.16 20.72 -11.95
CA GLN A 422 24.40 21.04 -13.15
C GLN A 422 25.03 20.29 -14.33
N TYR A 423 24.28 19.39 -14.97
CA TYR A 423 24.77 18.63 -16.12
C TYR A 423 25.20 19.58 -17.25
N GLU A 424 26.41 19.37 -17.77
CA GLU A 424 26.90 20.13 -18.92
C GLU A 424 26.36 19.51 -20.20
N ASP A 425 25.54 20.25 -20.93
CA ASP A 425 24.91 19.78 -22.16
C ASP A 425 25.45 20.50 -23.41
N PRO A 426 26.66 20.14 -23.88
CA PRO A 426 27.27 20.80 -25.03
C PRO A 426 26.54 20.53 -26.35
N GLN A 427 25.61 19.56 -26.39
CA GLN A 427 24.80 19.26 -27.56
C GLN A 427 23.42 19.95 -27.50
N ASP A 428 23.11 20.67 -26.41
CA ASP A 428 21.85 21.38 -26.19
C ASP A 428 20.65 20.45 -26.47
N VAL A 429 20.64 19.26 -25.87
CA VAL A 429 19.57 18.27 -25.98
C VAL A 429 18.43 18.55 -25.01
N PHE A 430 18.75 18.94 -23.78
CA PHE A 430 17.80 19.26 -22.73
C PHE A 430 17.34 20.71 -22.82
N SER A 431 16.03 20.95 -22.77
CA SER A 431 15.51 22.30 -22.56
C SER A 431 15.85 22.83 -21.16
N ARG A 432 15.85 21.94 -20.16
CA ARG A 432 16.19 22.22 -18.76
C ARG A 432 17.20 21.19 -18.27
N GLU A 433 18.48 21.53 -18.33
CA GLU A 433 19.58 20.64 -18.01
C GLU A 433 19.43 20.06 -16.59
N PRO A 434 19.66 18.75 -16.35
CA PRO A 434 19.51 18.16 -15.02
C PRO A 434 20.39 18.80 -13.93
N PHE A 435 19.77 19.31 -12.86
CA PHE A 435 20.45 19.79 -11.65
C PHE A 435 20.57 18.66 -10.62
N ILE A 436 21.70 17.95 -10.64
CA ILE A 436 21.87 16.67 -9.97
C ILE A 436 22.33 16.86 -8.52
N LEU A 437 21.72 16.11 -7.61
CA LEU A 437 22.05 16.11 -6.18
C LEU A 437 22.65 14.78 -5.73
N ARG A 438 23.82 14.81 -5.09
CA ARG A 438 24.36 13.65 -4.38
C ARG A 438 24.07 13.79 -2.90
N VAL A 439 23.42 12.79 -2.31
CA VAL A 439 22.97 12.83 -0.92
C VAL A 439 23.54 11.67 -0.09
N SER A 440 23.72 11.92 1.19
CA SER A 440 24.05 10.93 2.22
C SER A 440 22.87 10.79 3.17
N VAL A 441 22.42 9.55 3.36
CA VAL A 441 21.35 9.14 4.26
C VAL A 441 21.83 7.91 5.03
N PRO A 442 22.63 8.09 6.09
CA PRO A 442 23.30 6.98 6.80
C PRO A 442 22.35 5.94 7.38
N SER A 443 21.10 6.33 7.63
CA SER A 443 20.05 5.44 8.12
C SER A 443 19.62 4.41 7.08
N THR A 444 19.81 4.65 5.77
CA THR A 444 19.41 3.73 4.69
C THR A 444 20.45 2.67 4.36
N LYS A 445 19.98 1.53 3.85
CA LYS A 445 20.85 0.48 3.30
C LYS A 445 21.80 1.01 2.22
N VAL A 446 21.34 1.92 1.35
CA VAL A 446 22.15 2.50 0.27
C VAL A 446 23.18 3.50 0.77
N LYS A 447 22.92 4.19 1.89
CA LYS A 447 23.77 5.21 2.56
C LYS A 447 24.06 6.46 1.75
N GLU A 448 24.43 6.35 0.48
CA GLU A 448 24.67 7.47 -0.43
C GLU A 448 24.15 7.13 -1.82
N PHE A 449 23.45 8.06 -2.45
CA PHE A 449 22.92 7.91 -3.81
C PHE A 449 22.73 9.27 -4.47
N VAL A 450 22.39 9.26 -5.74
CA VAL A 450 22.27 10.45 -6.60
C VAL A 450 20.82 10.61 -7.05
N LEU A 451 20.30 11.83 -6.96
CA LEU A 451 19.01 12.25 -7.50
C LEU A 451 19.24 13.04 -8.79
N VAL A 452 18.63 12.60 -9.89
CA VAL A 452 18.77 13.19 -11.23
C VAL A 452 17.40 13.69 -11.68
N PRO A 453 17.14 15.00 -11.62
CA PRO A 453 15.85 15.53 -12.03
C PRO A 453 15.74 15.60 -13.55
N LEU A 454 14.53 15.45 -14.07
CA LEU A 454 14.18 15.89 -15.42
C LEU A 454 12.72 16.37 -15.42
N HIS A 455 12.52 17.61 -15.85
CA HIS A 455 11.25 18.10 -16.39
C HIS A 455 11.47 18.24 -17.90
N SER A 456 10.96 17.32 -18.70
CA SER A 456 11.29 17.27 -20.12
C SER A 456 10.48 18.27 -20.93
N ALA A 457 11.02 18.78 -22.05
CA ALA A 457 10.17 19.51 -22.99
C ALA A 457 9.21 18.51 -23.68
N PRO A 458 7.88 18.72 -23.66
CA PRO A 458 6.93 17.68 -24.09
C PRO A 458 7.14 17.19 -25.54
N HIS A 459 7.55 18.09 -26.45
CA HIS A 459 7.80 17.74 -27.85
C HIS A 459 9.20 17.15 -28.11
N ASP A 460 10.10 17.22 -27.14
CA ASP A 460 11.44 16.63 -27.19
C ASP A 460 11.59 15.47 -26.17
N ALA A 461 10.50 15.03 -25.54
CA ALA A 461 10.50 14.07 -24.44
C ALA A 461 11.29 12.79 -24.76
N VAL A 462 11.09 12.21 -25.95
CA VAL A 462 11.82 11.02 -26.40
C VAL A 462 13.34 11.24 -26.39
N ALA A 463 13.80 12.39 -26.90
CA ALA A 463 15.22 12.71 -27.00
C ALA A 463 15.83 13.02 -25.63
N GLU A 464 15.12 13.79 -24.79
CA GLU A 464 15.59 14.13 -23.45
C GLU A 464 15.63 12.92 -22.51
N ILE A 465 14.62 12.04 -22.55
CA ILE A 465 14.62 10.80 -21.76
C ILE A 465 15.75 9.87 -22.23
N ASP A 466 16.00 9.76 -23.54
CA ASP A 466 17.15 8.99 -24.05
C ASP A 466 18.49 9.56 -23.55
N ALA A 467 18.64 10.89 -23.56
CA ALA A 467 19.84 11.58 -23.14
C ALA A 467 20.15 11.42 -21.64
N LEU A 468 19.17 11.06 -20.80
CA LEU A 468 19.45 10.67 -19.40
C LEU A 468 20.39 9.46 -19.29
N TYR A 469 20.50 8.64 -20.33
CA TYR A 469 21.52 7.59 -20.39
C TYR A 469 22.94 8.19 -20.43
N ASP A 470 23.14 9.31 -21.11
CA ASP A 470 24.45 9.98 -21.17
C ASP A 470 24.75 10.71 -19.84
N VAL A 471 23.71 11.23 -19.17
CA VAL A 471 23.79 11.75 -17.79
C VAL A 471 24.22 10.65 -16.82
N TYR A 472 23.64 9.45 -16.93
CA TYR A 472 24.07 8.27 -16.18
C TYR A 472 25.58 8.01 -16.35
N LEU A 473 26.09 8.02 -17.57
CA LEU A 473 27.52 7.81 -17.84
C LEU A 473 28.39 8.93 -17.26
N ALA A 474 27.94 10.18 -17.32
CA ALA A 474 28.65 11.32 -16.76
C ALA A 474 28.75 11.24 -15.24
N ILE A 475 27.70 10.81 -14.55
CA ILE A 475 27.71 10.63 -13.09
C ILE A 475 28.64 9.48 -12.69
N ILE A 476 28.64 8.36 -13.45
CA ILE A 476 29.61 7.27 -13.24
C ILE A 476 31.04 7.80 -13.30
N ASN A 477 31.36 8.63 -14.31
CA ASN A 477 32.69 9.22 -14.45
C ASN A 477 33.02 10.20 -13.31
N LYS A 478 32.09 11.09 -12.97
CA LYS A 478 32.29 12.15 -11.98
C LYS A 478 32.40 11.64 -10.55
N TRP A 479 31.52 10.73 -10.13
CA TRP A 479 31.39 10.30 -8.74
C TRP A 479 31.65 8.81 -8.50
N GLY A 480 31.85 8.01 -9.55
CA GLY A 480 32.19 6.58 -9.41
C GLY A 480 31.10 5.74 -8.77
N THR A 481 29.83 6.16 -8.86
CA THR A 481 28.67 5.47 -8.28
C THR A 481 27.63 5.18 -9.35
N ASP A 482 26.99 4.02 -9.25
CA ASP A 482 25.85 3.60 -10.07
C ASP A 482 24.51 3.71 -9.33
N ASN A 483 24.50 4.17 -8.07
CA ASN A 483 23.30 4.30 -7.26
C ASN A 483 22.60 5.62 -7.58
N MET A 484 21.76 5.61 -8.61
CA MET A 484 21.06 6.80 -9.10
C MET A 484 19.56 6.57 -9.17
N MET A 485 18.82 7.62 -8.84
CA MET A 485 17.38 7.73 -9.01
C MET A 485 17.11 8.91 -9.93
N PHE A 486 16.55 8.64 -11.09
CA PHE A 486 16.04 9.63 -12.04
C PHE A 486 14.57 9.85 -11.73
N LEU A 487 14.15 11.10 -11.59
CA LEU A 487 12.79 11.42 -11.13
C LEU A 487 12.29 12.76 -11.67
N GLY A 488 10.98 12.87 -11.88
CA GLY A 488 10.31 14.08 -12.33
C GLY A 488 9.30 13.85 -13.45
N ASP A 489 8.72 14.94 -13.94
CA ASP A 489 7.85 14.97 -15.10
C ASP A 489 8.63 14.74 -16.41
N PHE A 490 8.63 13.50 -16.87
CA PHE A 490 9.34 13.13 -18.09
C PHE A 490 8.47 13.31 -19.33
N ASN A 491 7.20 13.73 -19.20
CA ASN A 491 6.22 13.67 -20.30
C ASN A 491 6.20 12.29 -20.98
N ALA A 492 6.41 11.22 -20.21
CA ALA A 492 6.79 9.90 -20.72
C ALA A 492 5.60 9.01 -21.09
N ASP A 493 4.55 9.57 -21.70
CA ASP A 493 3.38 8.80 -22.15
C ASP A 493 2.53 9.58 -23.17
N CYS A 494 1.37 9.03 -23.51
CA CYS A 494 0.33 9.68 -24.30
C CYS A 494 0.88 10.21 -25.62
N SER A 495 0.55 11.45 -26.00
CA SER A 495 0.98 12.02 -27.29
C SER A 495 2.49 12.28 -27.39
N TYR A 496 3.20 12.33 -26.27
CA TYR A 496 4.60 12.77 -26.21
C TYR A 496 5.59 11.62 -26.38
N VAL A 497 5.28 10.45 -25.81
CA VAL A 497 6.04 9.21 -26.01
C VAL A 497 5.09 8.08 -26.37
N GLN A 498 5.07 7.68 -27.63
CA GLN A 498 4.21 6.60 -28.12
C GLN A 498 4.82 5.22 -27.82
N PRO A 499 4.01 4.15 -27.83
CA PRO A 499 4.50 2.78 -27.67
C PRO A 499 5.69 2.40 -28.58
N SER A 500 5.74 2.95 -29.81
CA SER A 500 6.83 2.72 -30.76
C SER A 500 8.16 3.38 -30.35
N ASP A 501 8.09 4.49 -29.62
CA ASP A 501 9.26 5.32 -29.28
C ASP A 501 10.07 4.70 -28.15
N TRP A 502 9.46 3.89 -27.29
CA TRP A 502 10.17 3.22 -26.18
C TRP A 502 11.37 2.39 -26.64
N SER A 503 11.36 1.90 -27.89
CA SER A 503 12.45 1.12 -28.45
C SER A 503 13.71 1.94 -28.78
N SER A 504 13.59 3.27 -28.90
CA SER A 504 14.73 4.16 -29.15
C SER A 504 15.33 4.79 -27.88
N ILE A 505 14.67 4.64 -26.73
CA ILE A 505 15.08 5.25 -25.46
C ILE A 505 16.01 4.30 -24.68
N ARG A 506 17.30 4.61 -24.59
CA ARG A 506 18.31 3.80 -23.90
C ARG A 506 18.04 3.64 -22.40
N LEU A 507 17.50 4.67 -21.75
CA LEU A 507 17.08 4.61 -20.35
C LEU A 507 15.96 3.57 -20.10
N ARG A 508 15.21 3.21 -21.15
CA ARG A 508 14.13 2.22 -21.10
C ARG A 508 14.60 0.82 -21.51
N THR A 509 15.36 0.73 -22.61
CA THR A 509 15.75 -0.54 -23.22
C THR A 509 16.91 -1.24 -22.50
N SER A 510 17.74 -0.49 -21.77
CA SER A 510 18.84 -1.05 -20.98
C SER A 510 18.33 -1.72 -19.70
N ASP A 511 18.83 -2.92 -19.42
CA ASP A 511 18.50 -3.73 -18.22
C ASP A 511 19.10 -3.17 -16.90
N VAL A 512 19.98 -2.17 -17.03
CA VAL A 512 20.56 -1.41 -15.92
C VAL A 512 19.49 -0.68 -15.12
N PHE A 513 18.47 -0.17 -15.81
CA PHE A 513 17.46 0.70 -15.23
C PHE A 513 16.19 -0.07 -14.87
N LYS A 514 15.62 0.26 -13.72
CA LYS A 514 14.31 -0.22 -13.30
C LYS A 514 13.36 0.97 -13.17
N TRP A 515 12.36 1.00 -14.04
CA TRP A 515 11.25 1.93 -13.97
C TRP A 515 10.31 1.45 -12.85
N LEU A 516 10.03 2.34 -11.90
CA LEU A 516 9.22 2.05 -10.72
C LEU A 516 7.77 2.50 -10.88
N ILE A 517 7.54 3.61 -11.58
CA ILE A 517 6.21 4.05 -11.99
C ILE A 517 5.88 3.39 -13.34
N PRO A 518 4.85 2.52 -13.41
CA PRO A 518 4.50 1.80 -14.62
C PRO A 518 3.86 2.74 -15.67
N ASP A 519 3.79 2.29 -16.93
CA ASP A 519 3.10 3.05 -17.99
C ASP A 519 1.58 3.10 -17.80
N SER A 520 1.01 2.24 -16.96
CA SER A 520 -0.42 2.21 -16.66
C SER A 520 -0.82 3.14 -15.52
N ALA A 521 0.07 4.02 -15.08
CA ALA A 521 -0.15 4.93 -13.97
C ALA A 521 -0.69 6.26 -14.50
N ASP A 522 -1.70 6.84 -13.86
CA ASP A 522 -2.14 8.21 -14.15
C ASP A 522 -1.50 9.18 -13.18
N THR A 523 -0.51 9.95 -13.66
CA THR A 523 0.18 10.95 -12.85
C THR A 523 -0.42 12.34 -13.01
N THR A 524 -1.57 12.47 -13.66
CA THR A 524 -2.21 13.76 -13.95
C THR A 524 -3.44 14.01 -13.09
N VAL A 525 -3.68 15.26 -12.71
CA VAL A 525 -4.92 15.68 -12.00
C VAL A 525 -6.05 15.89 -13.00
N GLY A 526 -5.73 16.14 -14.26
CA GLY A 526 -6.67 16.48 -15.32
C GLY A 526 -7.57 15.31 -15.75
N LYS A 527 -8.13 15.43 -16.96
CA LYS A 527 -8.96 14.36 -17.58
C LYS A 527 -8.15 13.38 -18.42
N SER A 528 -6.83 13.56 -18.46
CA SER A 528 -5.90 12.63 -19.09
C SER A 528 -5.72 11.39 -18.22
N ASP A 529 -5.23 10.32 -18.85
CA ASP A 529 -4.74 9.11 -18.19
C ASP A 529 -3.34 8.89 -18.76
N CYS A 530 -2.34 9.50 -18.12
CA CYS A 530 -0.97 9.58 -18.66
C CYS A 530 0.08 9.39 -17.56
N ALA A 531 1.04 8.50 -17.81
CA ALA A 531 2.19 8.26 -16.95
C ALA A 531 3.34 9.24 -17.24
N TYR A 532 3.12 10.55 -17.07
CA TYR A 532 4.13 11.57 -17.37
C TYR A 532 5.28 11.57 -16.37
N ASP A 533 4.95 11.53 -15.08
CA ASP A 533 5.91 11.60 -13.99
C ASP A 533 6.49 10.21 -13.68
N ARG A 534 7.82 10.14 -13.55
CA ARG A 534 8.52 8.86 -13.45
C ARG A 534 9.50 8.84 -12.31
N ILE A 535 9.74 7.61 -11.82
CA ILE A 535 10.88 7.29 -10.97
C ILE A 535 11.58 6.09 -11.61
N VAL A 536 12.86 6.25 -11.93
CA VAL A 536 13.71 5.22 -12.54
C VAL A 536 14.96 5.07 -11.68
N VAL A 537 15.35 3.84 -11.35
CA VAL A 537 16.51 3.58 -10.50
C VAL A 537 17.52 2.66 -11.15
N CYS A 538 18.80 2.89 -10.87
CA CYS A 538 19.88 1.97 -11.19
C CYS A 538 20.81 1.77 -9.97
N GLY A 539 21.74 0.82 -10.10
CA GLY A 539 22.63 0.40 -9.02
C GLY A 539 22.01 -0.65 -8.10
N ASN A 540 22.72 -1.76 -7.92
CA ASN A 540 22.18 -2.92 -7.18
C ASN A 540 21.88 -2.58 -5.71
N LYS A 541 22.66 -1.70 -5.10
CA LYS A 541 22.51 -1.31 -3.69
C LYS A 541 21.28 -0.43 -3.50
N LEU A 542 21.07 0.57 -4.35
CA LEU A 542 19.85 1.38 -4.35
C LEU A 542 18.61 0.53 -4.64
N ARG A 543 18.65 -0.30 -5.70
CA ARG A 543 17.53 -1.19 -6.05
C ARG A 543 17.08 -2.10 -4.92
N ARG A 544 18.03 -2.68 -4.15
CA ARG A 544 17.73 -3.51 -2.98
C ARG A 544 17.24 -2.72 -1.76
N SER A 545 17.41 -1.40 -1.78
CA SER A 545 16.94 -0.52 -0.72
C SER A 545 15.50 -0.07 -0.96
N ILE A 546 14.96 -0.20 -2.18
CA ILE A 546 13.56 0.11 -2.48
C ILE A 546 12.64 -0.79 -1.66
N VAL A 547 11.73 -0.20 -0.89
CA VAL A 547 10.66 -0.94 -0.23
C VAL A 547 9.70 -1.43 -1.30
N SER A 548 9.45 -2.74 -1.34
CA SER A 548 8.54 -3.35 -2.32
C SER A 548 7.17 -2.68 -2.31
N ASN A 549 6.62 -2.42 -3.51
CA ASN A 549 5.32 -1.76 -3.73
C ASN A 549 5.17 -0.37 -3.08
N SER A 550 6.27 0.29 -2.71
CA SER A 550 6.22 1.65 -2.17
C SER A 550 6.24 2.74 -3.22
N ALA A 551 6.60 2.40 -4.46
CA ALA A 551 6.58 3.35 -5.56
C ALA A 551 5.14 3.56 -6.05
N GLY A 552 4.69 4.80 -6.13
CA GLY A 552 3.32 5.12 -6.50
C GLY A 552 3.07 6.61 -6.69
N ILE A 553 1.80 6.96 -6.78
CA ILE A 553 1.31 8.32 -6.96
C ILE A 553 0.66 8.79 -5.68
N TYR A 554 0.95 10.01 -5.23
CA TYR A 554 0.22 10.63 -4.15
C TYR A 554 -0.90 11.50 -4.69
N ASN A 555 -2.10 10.92 -4.80
CA ASN A 555 -3.29 11.66 -5.22
C ASN A 555 -3.74 12.63 -4.10
N PHE A 556 -3.21 13.86 -4.12
CA PHE A 556 -3.53 14.87 -3.11
C PHE A 556 -4.98 15.35 -3.20
N GLN A 557 -5.57 15.36 -4.39
CA GLN A 557 -6.99 15.70 -4.59
C GLN A 557 -7.84 14.78 -3.72
N ARG A 558 -7.57 13.49 -3.78
CA ARG A 558 -8.25 12.50 -2.97
C ARG A 558 -7.89 12.58 -1.49
N ALA A 559 -6.62 12.77 -1.17
CA ALA A 559 -6.16 12.84 0.23
C ALA A 559 -6.77 14.01 1.00
N PHE A 560 -6.99 15.14 0.33
CA PHE A 560 -7.57 16.35 0.93
C PHE A 560 -9.04 16.57 0.56
N GLN A 561 -9.68 15.62 -0.14
CA GLN A 561 -11.08 15.68 -0.57
C GLN A 561 -11.41 16.93 -1.40
N LEU A 562 -10.48 17.32 -2.25
CA LEU A 562 -10.60 18.49 -3.13
C LEU A 562 -11.52 18.17 -4.30
N ASP A 563 -12.32 19.14 -4.71
CA ASP A 563 -12.93 19.08 -6.03
C ASP A 563 -11.89 19.24 -7.15
N GLN A 564 -12.36 19.11 -8.39
CA GLN A 564 -11.47 19.19 -9.55
C GLN A 564 -10.81 20.55 -9.71
N GLU A 565 -11.52 21.64 -9.38
CA GLU A 565 -11.02 23.00 -9.53
C GLU A 565 -9.99 23.32 -8.46
N GLU A 566 -10.26 22.94 -7.22
CA GLU A 566 -9.34 23.05 -6.09
C GLU A 566 -8.05 22.26 -6.33
N ALA A 567 -8.16 21.04 -6.85
CA ALA A 567 -6.98 20.23 -7.16
C ALA A 567 -6.13 20.83 -8.29
N LEU A 568 -6.77 21.29 -9.37
CA LEU A 568 -6.07 21.95 -10.48
C LEU A 568 -5.46 23.29 -10.08
N ALA A 569 -6.00 23.97 -9.08
CA ALA A 569 -5.37 25.18 -8.52
C ALA A 569 -4.02 24.86 -7.84
N VAL A 570 -3.88 23.65 -7.27
CA VAL A 570 -2.62 23.16 -6.68
C VAL A 570 -1.65 22.76 -7.78
N SER A 571 -2.01 21.80 -8.64
CA SER A 571 -1.23 21.39 -9.79
C SER A 571 -2.06 20.56 -10.77
N ASP A 572 -1.62 20.44 -12.01
CA ASP A 572 -2.14 19.49 -13.01
C ASP A 572 -1.41 18.13 -12.98
N HIS A 573 -0.38 17.97 -12.13
CA HIS A 573 0.31 16.71 -11.88
C HIS A 573 0.14 16.24 -10.43
N TYR A 574 0.13 14.94 -10.19
CA TYR A 574 0.28 14.36 -8.85
C TYR A 574 1.76 14.05 -8.57
N PRO A 575 2.23 14.18 -7.32
CA PRO A 575 3.55 13.70 -6.95
C PRO A 575 3.70 12.19 -7.20
N VAL A 576 4.84 11.78 -7.76
CA VAL A 576 5.30 10.39 -7.72
C VAL A 576 6.26 10.21 -6.56
N GLU A 577 6.18 9.06 -5.90
CA GLU A 577 6.90 8.81 -4.66
C GLU A 577 7.43 7.39 -4.54
N VAL A 578 8.42 7.18 -3.66
CA VAL A 578 8.97 5.87 -3.32
C VAL A 578 9.57 5.88 -1.91
N LYS A 579 9.65 4.71 -1.26
CA LYS A 579 10.32 4.55 0.05
C LYS A 579 11.59 3.70 -0.06
N LEU A 580 12.63 4.11 0.66
CA LEU A 580 13.84 3.29 0.89
C LEU A 580 13.85 2.74 2.31
N ALA A 581 14.24 1.48 2.46
CA ALA A 581 14.44 0.84 3.75
C ALA A 581 15.67 1.42 4.47
N ALA A 582 15.50 1.76 5.75
CA ALA A 582 16.61 1.91 6.68
C ALA A 582 17.41 0.62 6.82
#